data_AF-A0A565CD45-F1
#
_entry.id   AF-A0A565CD45-F1
#
_cell.length_a   1.000
_cell.length_b   1.000
_cell.length_c   1.000
_cell.angle_alpha   90.00
_cell.angle_beta   90.00
_cell.angle_gamma   90.00
#
_symmetry.space_group_name_H-M   'P 1'
#
loop_
_entity.id
_entity.type
_entity.pdbx_description
1 polymer ?
#
loop_
_entity_poly.entity_id
_entity_poly.type
_entity_poly.pdbx_seq_one_letter_code
_entity_poly.pdbx_strand_id
1 'polypeptide(L)'
;MAKTFNSICFTTLLLVVVLISAEIPKSEAQTCNRIIGESRAGIPCRNLDCQVSCQVQYRLACRGVCERLDDNELHCNCYETPRREAPTCNRILGEATPGNPCRNLDCQVSCRVRYRQACRGVCELIENERHCNCYGD
;
A
#
# COMPACT_ATOMS: atom_id res chain seq x y z
N MET A 1 12.81 54.16 -13.56
CA MET A 1 12.56 52.80 -14.09
C MET A 1 13.54 51.82 -13.45
N ALA A 2 13.17 51.24 -12.30
CA ALA A 2 13.90 50.15 -11.67
C ALA A 2 12.95 48.95 -11.69
N LYS A 3 13.10 48.11 -12.71
CA LYS A 3 13.80 46.83 -12.61
C LYS A 3 12.95 45.81 -11.86
N THR A 4 12.09 45.17 -12.65
CA THR A 4 11.29 43.95 -12.48
C THR A 4 12.11 42.70 -12.09
N PHE A 5 13.25 42.84 -11.41
CA PHE A 5 14.20 41.74 -11.19
C PHE A 5 13.97 40.90 -9.93
N ASN A 6 12.98 41.23 -9.08
CA ASN A 6 12.73 40.49 -7.83
C ASN A 6 11.58 39.48 -7.89
N SER A 7 10.71 39.55 -8.90
CA SER A 7 9.52 38.69 -8.96
C SER A 7 9.79 37.30 -9.56
N ILE A 8 10.82 37.17 -10.40
CA ILE A 8 11.14 35.94 -11.13
C ILE A 8 11.91 34.95 -10.23
N CYS A 9 12.68 35.45 -9.26
CA CYS A 9 13.36 34.60 -8.29
C CYS A 9 12.39 33.88 -7.35
N PHE A 10 11.28 34.52 -6.98
CA PHE A 10 10.38 33.92 -6.00
C PHE A 10 9.59 32.76 -6.60
N THR A 11 9.11 32.89 -7.83
CA THR A 11 8.40 31.81 -8.54
C THR A 11 9.31 30.64 -8.87
N THR A 12 10.58 30.89 -9.23
CA THR A 12 11.56 29.83 -9.47
C THR A 12 11.96 29.11 -8.19
N LEU A 13 12.20 29.83 -7.09
CA LEU A 13 12.42 29.23 -5.76
C LEU A 13 11.22 28.40 -5.30
N LEU A 14 10.01 28.93 -5.49
CA LEU A 14 8.77 28.24 -5.09
C LEU A 14 8.53 27.00 -5.94
N LEU A 15 8.83 27.02 -7.24
CA LEU A 15 8.82 25.83 -8.09
C LEU A 15 9.86 24.80 -7.66
N VAL A 16 11.09 25.21 -7.31
CA VAL A 16 12.12 24.30 -6.80
C VAL A 16 11.67 23.66 -5.48
N VAL A 17 11.12 24.43 -4.55
CA VAL A 17 10.58 23.92 -3.28
C VAL A 17 9.39 22.98 -3.51
N VAL A 18 8.49 23.28 -4.46
CA VAL A 18 7.37 22.40 -4.82
C VAL A 18 7.87 21.13 -5.48
N LEU A 19 8.90 21.17 -6.34
CA LEU A 19 9.50 19.98 -6.95
C LEU A 19 10.26 19.11 -5.94
N ILE A 20 10.81 19.68 -4.86
CA ILE A 20 11.46 18.93 -3.78
C ILE A 20 10.42 18.40 -2.77
N SER A 21 9.37 19.17 -2.47
CA SER A 21 8.27 18.79 -1.55
C SER A 21 7.28 17.82 -2.18
N ALA A 22 7.11 17.91 -3.50
CA ALA A 22 6.66 16.80 -4.32
C ALA A 22 7.84 15.85 -4.45
N GLU A 23 8.29 15.32 -3.31
CA GLU A 23 8.90 14.01 -3.24
C GLU A 23 8.05 13.16 -4.16
N ILE A 24 8.59 12.86 -5.35
CA ILE A 24 8.03 11.90 -6.29
C ILE A 24 7.60 10.78 -5.37
N PRO A 25 6.29 10.49 -5.22
CA PRO A 25 5.87 9.43 -4.33
C PRO A 25 6.69 8.28 -4.84
N LYS A 26 7.67 7.82 -4.03
CA LYS A 26 8.55 6.71 -4.37
C LYS A 26 7.54 5.65 -4.72
N SER A 27 7.30 5.50 -6.03
CA SER A 27 6.23 4.69 -6.59
C SER A 27 6.33 3.44 -5.79
N GLU A 28 5.34 3.19 -4.91
CA GLU A 28 5.44 2.21 -3.84
C GLU A 28 6.16 1.05 -4.46
N ALA A 29 7.46 0.91 -4.15
CA ALA A 29 8.29 0.02 -4.92
C ALA A 29 7.73 -1.30 -4.48
N GLN A 30 6.84 -1.86 -5.29
CA GLN A 30 5.92 -2.87 -4.85
C GLN A 30 6.82 -4.06 -4.63
N THR A 31 7.30 -4.21 -3.39
CA THR A 31 8.60 -4.82 -3.16
C THR A 31 8.41 -6.28 -3.47
N CYS A 32 8.88 -6.74 -4.62
CA CYS A 32 8.69 -8.13 -5.02
C CYS A 32 9.76 -8.99 -4.34
N ASN A 33 9.71 -9.04 -3.01
CA ASN A 33 10.77 -9.55 -2.16
C ASN A 33 10.30 -10.62 -1.17
N ARG A 34 9.00 -10.94 -1.13
CA ARG A 34 8.49 -12.05 -0.30
C ARG A 34 8.57 -13.34 -1.10
N ILE A 35 9.34 -14.31 -0.62
CA ILE A 35 9.37 -15.66 -1.22
C ILE A 35 8.01 -16.33 -0.99
N ILE A 36 7.44 -16.91 -2.05
CA ILE A 36 6.19 -17.69 -2.01
C ILE A 36 6.41 -19.18 -2.25
N GLY A 37 7.59 -19.54 -2.76
CA GLY A 37 7.98 -20.92 -3.01
C GLY A 37 8.91 -21.02 -4.21
N GLU A 38 9.09 -22.25 -4.67
CA GLU A 38 9.97 -22.60 -5.78
C GLU A 38 9.18 -23.12 -6.97
N SER A 39 9.73 -22.95 -8.17
CA SER A 39 9.18 -23.51 -9.40
C SER A 39 10.18 -24.39 -10.13
N ARG A 40 9.70 -25.32 -10.94
CA ARG A 40 10.57 -26.13 -11.80
C ARG A 40 10.89 -25.35 -13.07
N ALA A 41 11.94 -24.55 -13.03
CA ALA A 41 12.54 -24.02 -14.25
C ALA A 41 13.30 -25.14 -15.01
N GLY A 42 13.45 -25.00 -16.33
CA GLY A 42 14.26 -25.92 -17.12
C GLY A 42 15.70 -26.01 -16.60
N ILE A 43 16.41 -27.11 -16.89
CA ILE A 43 17.82 -27.29 -16.52
C ILE A 43 18.68 -26.97 -17.77
N PRO A 44 19.61 -26.01 -17.71
CA PRO A 44 19.99 -25.18 -16.55
C PRO A 44 18.97 -24.07 -16.25
N CYS A 45 18.80 -23.72 -14.98
CA CYS A 45 17.88 -22.65 -14.57
C CYS A 45 18.30 -21.31 -15.19
N ARG A 46 17.37 -20.66 -15.90
CA ARG A 46 17.52 -19.31 -16.43
C ARG A 46 16.46 -18.42 -15.82
N ASN A 47 16.85 -17.20 -15.45
CA ASN A 47 15.94 -16.24 -14.79
C ASN A 47 14.65 -15.99 -15.61
N LEU A 48 14.74 -15.96 -16.94
CA LEU A 48 13.57 -15.78 -17.80
C LEU A 48 12.60 -16.97 -17.71
N ASP A 49 13.13 -18.20 -17.80
CA ASP A 49 12.32 -19.41 -17.71
C ASP A 49 11.72 -19.57 -16.30
N CYS A 50 12.51 -19.21 -15.28
CA CYS A 50 12.07 -19.16 -13.91
C CYS A 50 10.95 -18.13 -13.70
N GLN A 51 11.08 -16.92 -14.24
CA GLN A 51 10.03 -15.90 -14.21
C GLN A 51 8.71 -16.42 -14.81
N VAL A 52 8.77 -17.02 -16.01
CA VAL A 52 7.59 -17.55 -16.69
C VAL A 52 6.95 -18.67 -15.87
N SER A 53 7.77 -19.61 -15.38
CA SER A 53 7.28 -20.71 -14.56
C SER A 53 6.64 -20.23 -13.26
N CYS A 54 7.24 -19.25 -12.58
CA CYS A 54 6.68 -18.62 -11.39
C CYS A 54 5.34 -17.94 -11.69
N GLN A 55 5.19 -17.22 -12.80
CA GLN A 55 3.93 -16.58 -13.18
C GLN A 55 2.82 -17.59 -13.54
N VAL A 56 3.19 -18.76 -14.06
CA VAL A 56 2.24 -19.86 -14.34
C VAL A 56 1.82 -20.55 -13.05
N GLN A 57 2.77 -20.87 -12.18
CA GLN A 57 2.53 -21.64 -10.95
C GLN A 57 1.87 -20.79 -9.86
N TYR A 58 2.24 -19.51 -9.77
CA TYR A 58 1.79 -18.59 -8.73
C TYR A 58 1.19 -17.33 -9.35
N ARG A 59 -0.14 -17.19 -9.26
CA ARG A 59 -0.88 -16.04 -9.80
C ARG A 59 -0.40 -14.67 -9.28
N LEU A 60 0.18 -14.64 -8.09
CA LEU A 60 0.66 -13.43 -7.44
C LEU A 60 2.18 -13.22 -7.58
N ALA A 61 2.88 -14.13 -8.28
CA ALA A 61 4.29 -13.96 -8.53
C ALA A 61 4.52 -12.71 -9.38
N CYS A 62 5.39 -11.84 -8.88
CA CYS A 62 5.90 -10.69 -9.63
C CYS A 62 7.34 -10.89 -10.09
N ARG A 63 8.08 -11.85 -9.51
CA ARG A 63 9.49 -12.11 -9.83
C ARG A 63 9.83 -13.59 -9.64
N GLY A 64 10.64 -14.15 -10.55
CA GLY A 64 11.28 -15.45 -10.43
C GLY A 64 12.79 -15.31 -10.67
N VAL A 65 13.61 -15.87 -9.79
CA VAL A 65 15.08 -15.79 -9.90
C VAL A 65 15.71 -17.15 -9.62
N CYS A 66 16.67 -17.51 -10.45
CA CYS A 66 17.54 -18.64 -10.22
C CYS A 66 18.61 -18.26 -9.18
N GLU A 67 18.52 -18.81 -7.98
CA GLU A 67 19.42 -18.55 -6.87
C GLU A 67 19.97 -19.87 -6.35
N ARG A 68 21.23 -19.88 -5.92
CA ARG A 68 21.80 -21.06 -5.28
C ARG A 68 21.33 -21.10 -3.84
N LEU A 69 20.76 -22.23 -3.43
CA LEU A 69 20.51 -22.50 -2.02
C LEU A 69 21.78 -23.13 -1.39
N ASP A 70 21.75 -23.32 -0.07
CA ASP A 70 22.88 -23.80 0.74
C ASP A 70 23.46 -25.16 0.28
N ASP A 71 22.74 -25.89 -0.57
CA ASP A 71 23.08 -27.19 -1.15
C ASP A 71 23.90 -27.12 -2.45
N ASN A 72 24.31 -25.91 -2.90
CA ASN A 72 24.94 -25.64 -4.20
C ASN A 72 24.06 -25.94 -5.42
N GLU A 73 22.78 -26.27 -5.23
CA GLU A 73 21.84 -26.44 -6.34
C GLU A 73 21.21 -25.10 -6.72
N LEU A 74 21.01 -24.90 -8.02
CA LEU A 74 20.41 -23.68 -8.56
C LEU A 74 18.90 -23.85 -8.62
N HIS A 75 18.20 -23.23 -7.68
CA HIS A 75 16.75 -23.30 -7.53
C HIS A 75 16.09 -22.07 -8.13
N CYS A 76 14.87 -22.23 -8.65
CA CYS A 76 14.07 -21.12 -9.13
C CYS A 76 13.13 -20.64 -8.02
N ASN A 77 13.50 -19.52 -7.39
CA ASN A 77 12.73 -18.89 -6.31
C ASN A 77 11.70 -17.92 -6.87
N CYS A 78 10.46 -18.09 -6.46
CA CYS A 78 9.34 -17.23 -6.83
C CYS A 78 9.03 -16.23 -5.70
N TYR A 79 8.77 -14.99 -6.10
CA TYR A 79 8.55 -13.86 -5.23
C TYR A 79 7.23 -13.18 -5.53
N GLU A 80 6.53 -12.76 -4.47
CA GLU A 80 5.36 -11.88 -4.54
C GLU A 80 5.62 -10.55 -3.84
N THR A 81 4.66 -9.63 -4.02
CA THR A 81 4.56 -8.44 -3.19
C THR A 81 4.05 -8.84 -1.80
N PRO A 82 4.72 -8.44 -0.70
CA PRO A 82 4.15 -8.53 0.62
C PRO A 82 2.76 -7.91 0.61
N ARG A 83 1.73 -8.73 0.87
CA ARG A 83 0.44 -8.16 1.23
C ARG A 83 0.68 -7.37 2.51
N ARG A 84 0.23 -6.11 2.55
CA ARG A 84 0.04 -5.43 3.83
C ARG A 84 -0.83 -6.36 4.66
N GLU A 85 -0.38 -6.71 5.85
CA GLU A 85 -1.24 -7.42 6.80
C GLU A 85 -2.55 -6.65 6.87
N ALA A 86 -3.66 -7.35 6.69
CA ALA A 86 -4.96 -6.71 6.79
C ALA A 86 -5.04 -6.12 8.21
N PRO A 87 -5.34 -4.83 8.36
CA PRO A 87 -5.48 -4.25 9.68
C PRO A 87 -6.54 -5.04 10.44
N THR A 88 -6.27 -5.36 11.70
CA THR A 88 -7.20 -6.15 12.52
C THR A 88 -8.47 -5.35 12.82
N CYS A 89 -8.35 -4.01 12.82
CA CYS A 89 -9.46 -3.09 13.00
C CYS A 89 -10.28 -3.36 14.26
N ASN A 90 -9.61 -3.72 15.35
CA ASN A 90 -10.25 -4.11 16.61
C ASN A 90 -10.19 -3.02 17.69
N ARG A 91 -9.35 -1.99 17.54
CA ARG A 91 -9.24 -0.91 18.52
C ARG A 91 -10.23 0.20 18.21
N ILE A 92 -11.07 0.56 19.19
CA ILE A 92 -11.95 1.73 19.09
C ILE A 92 -11.10 2.99 19.12
N LEU A 93 -11.22 3.81 18.07
CA LEU A 93 -10.59 5.13 17.96
C LEU A 93 -11.49 6.23 18.52
N GLY A 94 -12.80 6.02 18.46
CA GLY A 94 -13.83 6.93 18.95
C GLY A 94 -15.04 6.98 18.02
N GLU A 95 -15.90 7.97 18.22
CA GLU A 95 -17.11 8.15 17.42
C GLU A 95 -16.90 9.16 16.29
N ALA A 96 -17.66 9.02 15.20
CA ALA A 96 -17.83 10.02 14.16
C ALA A 96 -19.31 10.42 14.06
N THR A 97 -19.60 11.58 13.47
CA THR A 97 -20.97 11.99 13.14
C THR A 97 -21.37 11.34 11.83
N PRO A 98 -22.24 10.30 11.82
CA PRO A 98 -22.70 9.71 10.58
C PRO A 98 -23.76 10.59 9.92
N GLY A 99 -24.08 10.29 8.66
CA GLY A 99 -25.35 10.74 8.08
C GLY A 99 -26.55 10.21 8.89
N ASN A 100 -27.70 10.87 8.77
CA ASN A 100 -28.96 10.41 9.36
C ASN A 100 -29.85 9.81 8.27
N PRO A 101 -30.22 8.51 8.33
CA PRO A 101 -29.85 7.51 9.35
C PRO A 101 -28.42 6.98 9.19
N CYS A 102 -27.79 6.53 10.28
CA CYS A 102 -26.44 5.94 10.23
C CYS A 102 -26.43 4.67 9.36
N ARG A 103 -25.63 4.69 8.29
CA ARG A 103 -25.30 3.51 7.47
C ARG A 103 -23.82 3.20 7.60
N ASN A 104 -23.47 1.91 7.62
CA ASN A 104 -22.07 1.48 7.79
C ASN A 104 -21.13 2.09 6.74
N LEU A 105 -21.59 2.28 5.50
CA LEU A 105 -20.77 2.91 4.46
C LEU A 105 -20.51 4.39 4.74
N ASP A 106 -21.53 5.15 5.13
CA ASP A 106 -21.41 6.58 5.47
C ASP A 106 -20.59 6.76 6.74
N CYS A 107 -20.78 5.86 7.71
CA CYS A 107 -19.97 5.79 8.93
C CYS A 107 -18.50 5.49 8.61
N GLN A 108 -18.22 4.52 7.74
CA GLN A 108 -16.86 4.21 7.29
C GLN A 108 -16.16 5.42 6.66
N VAL A 109 -16.87 6.16 5.80
CA VAL A 109 -16.33 7.37 5.17
C VAL A 109 -16.07 8.44 6.23
N SER A 110 -17.02 8.69 7.12
CA SER A 110 -16.91 9.67 8.20
C SER A 110 -15.74 9.34 9.14
N CYS A 111 -15.55 8.07 9.47
CA CYS A 111 -14.43 7.57 10.26
C CYS A 111 -13.09 7.82 9.58
N ARG A 112 -12.97 7.60 8.26
CA ARG A 112 -11.73 7.87 7.51
C ARG A 112 -11.40 9.35 7.40
N VAL A 113 -12.42 10.21 7.37
CA VAL A 113 -12.23 11.67 7.40
C VAL A 113 -11.76 12.12 8.78
N ARG A 114 -12.33 11.56 9.85
CA ARG A 114 -12.02 11.96 11.23
C ARG A 114 -10.72 11.35 11.77
N TYR A 115 -10.47 10.08 11.49
CA TYR A 115 -9.32 9.33 11.98
C TYR A 115 -8.55 8.74 10.80
N ARG A 116 -7.32 9.24 10.57
CA ARG A 116 -6.46 8.75 9.46
C ARG A 116 -6.19 7.25 9.53
N GLN A 117 -6.05 6.71 10.73
CA GLN A 117 -5.87 5.26 10.95
C GLN A 117 -7.18 4.47 11.02
N ALA A 118 -8.35 5.06 10.78
CA ALA A 118 -9.60 4.29 10.76
C ALA A 118 -9.65 3.38 9.55
N CYS A 119 -9.70 2.08 9.82
CA CYS A 119 -9.86 1.06 8.79
C CYS A 119 -11.28 0.50 8.74
N ARG A 120 -12.07 0.65 9.82
CA ARG A 120 -13.46 0.17 9.91
C ARG A 120 -14.38 1.19 10.60
N GLY A 121 -15.59 1.39 10.09
CA GLY A 121 -16.65 2.18 10.73
C GLY A 121 -17.94 1.38 10.81
N VAL A 122 -18.56 1.31 12.00
CA VAL A 122 -19.75 0.50 12.26
C VAL A 122 -20.82 1.35 12.96
N CYS A 123 -22.04 1.28 12.46
CA CYS A 123 -23.20 1.85 13.14
C CYS A 123 -23.69 0.87 14.20
N GLU A 124 -23.58 1.25 15.47
CA GLU A 124 -24.04 0.45 16.63
C GLU A 124 -25.21 1.15 17.32
N LEU A 125 -26.14 0.38 17.89
CA LEU A 125 -27.27 0.89 18.64
C LEU A 125 -26.90 0.92 20.13
N ILE A 126 -26.86 2.11 20.72
CA ILE A 126 -26.57 2.35 22.13
C ILE A 126 -27.74 3.15 22.69
N GLU A 127 -28.43 2.62 23.70
CA GLU A 127 -29.54 3.32 24.39
C GLU A 127 -30.64 3.91 23.47
N ASN A 128 -30.94 3.22 22.36
CA ASN A 128 -31.87 3.62 21.28
C ASN A 128 -31.37 4.68 20.29
N GLU A 129 -30.12 5.13 20.42
CA GLU A 129 -29.46 5.99 19.44
C GLU A 129 -28.46 5.19 18.59
N ARG A 130 -28.31 5.56 17.32
CA ARG A 130 -27.30 4.95 16.44
C ARG A 130 -26.03 5.78 16.48
N HIS A 131 -24.96 5.18 17.02
CA HIS A 131 -23.63 5.76 17.06
C HIS A 131 -22.78 5.18 15.94
N CYS A 132 -21.90 6.00 15.37
CA CYS A 132 -20.92 5.55 14.40
C CYS A 132 -19.58 5.36 15.10
N ASN A 133 -19.21 4.10 15.35
CA ASN A 133 -17.98 3.71 16.01
C ASN A 133 -16.88 3.46 14.98
N CYS A 134 -15.75 4.12 15.18
CA CYS A 134 -14.58 4.04 14.32
C CYS A 134 -13.52 3.15 14.93
N TYR A 135 -13.01 2.20 14.14
CA TYR A 135 -11.99 1.25 14.55
C TYR A 135 -10.74 1.37 13.68
N GLY A 136 -9.60 1.15 14.32
CA GLY A 136 -8.26 1.12 13.73
C GLY A 136 -7.40 0.04 14.37
N ASP A 137 -6.13 0.05 14.00
CA ASP A 137 -5.06 -0.60 14.76
C ASP A 137 -4.46 0.39 15.76
#